data_AF-A0A382GMK6-F1
#
_entry.id   AF-A0A382GMK6-F1
#
_cell.length_a   1.000
_cell.length_b   1.000
_cell.length_c   1.000
_cell.angle_alpha   90.00
_cell.angle_beta   90.00
_cell.angle_gamma   90.00
#
_symmetry.space_group_name_H-M   'P 1'
#
loop_
_entity.id
_entity.type
_entity.pdbx_description
1 polymer ?
#
loop_
_entity_poly.entity_id
_entity_poly.type
_entity_poly.pdbx_seq_one_letter_code
_entity_poly.pdbx_strand_id
1 'polypeptide(L)'
;MLKKYKLLYVAVLYLFIHILITPLQLKAEPPDIKPWFNQAVLLKTYQQSYDWRIPWEKGEITTQTGMGLVVSLPESPKSLSSETLQSKKLYLMTTAELVANATLIEATRKDIRLPFQAKLMRMDFAANLALIEINDAKFWNELKPLEIFPVKSSVNYESKSIYSLNIKSPDEWDFESGTIERMAVGHREKSDAWIPTLKISGLSKSRHGYPVLQDNKTV
;
A
#
# COMPACT_ATOMS: atom_id res chain seq x y z
N MET A 1 9.39 62.37 30.88
CA MET A 1 8.93 60.97 31.02
C MET A 1 8.17 60.40 29.80
N LEU A 2 8.09 61.08 28.64
CA LEU A 2 7.23 60.65 27.51
C LEU A 2 7.88 59.66 26.51
N LYS A 3 9.21 59.52 26.49
CA LYS A 3 9.92 58.69 25.48
C LYS A 3 9.87 57.18 25.75
N LYS A 4 9.76 56.73 27.02
CA LYS A 4 9.77 55.30 27.37
C LYS A 4 8.51 54.56 26.93
N TYR A 5 7.34 55.22 26.93
CA TYR A 5 6.06 54.59 26.56
C TYR A 5 5.86 54.42 25.05
N LYS A 6 6.47 55.26 24.21
CA LYS A 6 6.40 55.12 22.74
C LYS A 6 7.13 53.87 22.24
N LEU A 7 8.27 53.54 22.86
CA LEU A 7 9.05 52.35 22.51
C LEU A 7 8.31 51.07 22.89
N LEU A 8 7.61 51.09 24.02
CA LEU A 8 6.77 49.97 24.46
C LEU A 8 5.59 49.73 23.51
N TYR A 9 4.93 50.81 23.04
CA TYR A 9 3.81 50.72 22.11
C TYR A 9 4.21 50.17 20.74
N VAL A 10 5.37 50.57 20.21
CA VAL A 10 5.87 50.06 18.92
C VAL A 10 6.25 48.58 19.03
N ALA A 11 6.84 48.16 20.15
CA ALA A 11 7.17 46.76 20.39
C ALA A 11 5.91 45.88 20.49
N VAL A 12 4.88 46.34 21.20
CA VAL A 12 3.60 45.62 21.30
C VAL A 12 2.89 45.53 19.95
N LEU A 13 2.94 46.60 19.14
CA LEU A 13 2.35 46.60 17.80
C LEU A 13 3.06 45.62 16.86
N TYR A 14 4.40 45.56 16.88
CA TYR A 14 5.17 44.58 16.11
C TYR A 14 4.86 43.14 16.52
N LEU A 15 4.66 42.90 17.83
CA LEU A 15 4.32 41.59 18.36
C LEU A 15 2.92 41.14 17.91
N PHE A 16 1.95 42.06 17.87
CA PHE A 16 0.61 41.81 17.32
C PHE A 16 0.65 41.51 15.81
N ILE A 17 1.47 42.24 15.05
CA ILE A 17 1.63 42.03 13.61
C ILE A 17 2.28 40.68 13.32
N HIS A 18 3.25 40.24 14.12
CA HIS A 18 3.84 38.90 13.96
C HIS A 18 2.87 37.76 14.26
N ILE A 19 1.98 37.91 15.26
CA ILE A 19 0.94 36.91 15.53
C ILE A 19 -0.09 36.84 14.39
N LEU A 20 -0.39 37.98 13.74
CA LEU A 20 -1.34 38.02 12.63
C LEU A 20 -0.77 37.47 11.31
N ILE A 21 0.55 37.55 11.11
CA ILE A 21 1.22 37.13 9.86
C ILE A 21 1.67 35.67 9.91
N THR A 22 1.76 35.02 11.08
CA THR A 22 1.98 33.57 11.13
C THR A 22 0.80 32.87 10.45
N PRO A 23 0.98 32.22 9.28
CA PRO A 23 -0.08 31.42 8.70
C PRO A 23 -0.32 30.29 9.70
N LEU A 24 -1.47 30.34 10.39
CA LEU A 24 -1.99 29.20 11.10
C LEU A 24 -2.13 28.12 10.01
N GLN A 25 -1.15 27.23 9.94
CA GLN A 25 -1.21 26.10 9.03
C GLN A 25 -2.39 25.27 9.52
N LEU A 26 -3.54 25.51 8.90
CA LEU A 26 -4.69 24.62 8.93
C LEU A 26 -4.19 23.32 8.29
N LYS A 27 -3.55 22.49 9.12
CA LYS A 27 -3.27 21.12 8.77
C LYS A 27 -4.65 20.49 8.67
N ALA A 28 -5.14 20.35 7.44
CA ALA A 28 -6.42 19.72 7.18
C ALA A 28 -6.46 18.42 7.99
N GLU A 29 -7.53 18.26 8.76
CA GLU A 29 -7.73 17.07 9.56
C GLU A 29 -7.66 15.87 8.60
N PRO A 30 -6.74 14.91 8.82
CA PRO A 30 -6.66 13.77 7.94
C PRO A 30 -8.04 13.11 7.93
N PRO A 31 -8.55 12.71 6.75
CA PRO A 31 -9.88 12.10 6.69
C PRO A 31 -9.94 10.94 7.69
N ASP A 32 -11.11 10.73 8.29
CA ASP A 32 -11.37 9.63 9.23
C ASP A 32 -11.28 8.29 8.47
N ILE A 33 -10.06 7.82 8.27
CA ILE A 33 -9.77 6.58 7.55
C ILE A 33 -9.91 5.46 8.57
N LYS A 34 -10.97 4.66 8.40
CA LYS A 34 -11.18 3.39 9.11
C LYS A 34 -9.85 2.61 9.16
N PRO A 35 -9.51 1.96 10.29
CA PRO A 35 -8.23 1.26 10.45
C PRO A 35 -8.09 0.12 9.44
N TRP A 36 -7.47 0.45 8.30
CA TRP A 36 -7.14 -0.44 7.21
C TRP A 36 -5.97 -1.37 7.55
N PHE A 37 -5.25 -1.06 8.63
CA PHE A 37 -4.00 -1.71 9.04
C PHE A 37 -4.11 -3.23 9.23
N ASN A 38 -5.31 -3.74 9.53
CA ASN A 38 -5.55 -5.16 9.71
C ASN A 38 -5.78 -5.91 8.37
N GLN A 39 -5.78 -5.21 7.25
CA GLN A 39 -6.02 -5.78 5.91
C GLN A 39 -4.76 -5.79 5.04
N ALA A 40 -3.66 -5.24 5.54
CA ALA A 40 -2.43 -5.09 4.80
C ALA A 40 -1.20 -5.34 5.68
N VAL A 41 -0.10 -5.76 5.04
CA VAL A 41 1.12 -6.20 5.71
C VAL A 41 2.32 -5.69 4.92
N LEU A 42 3.38 -5.26 5.61
CA LEU A 42 4.63 -4.91 4.98
C LEU A 42 5.33 -6.18 4.50
N LEU A 43 5.69 -6.21 3.22
CA LEU A 43 6.50 -7.27 2.63
C LEU A 43 7.91 -6.76 2.40
N LYS A 44 8.88 -7.59 2.75
CA LYS A 44 10.29 -7.40 2.42
C LYS A 44 10.76 -8.63 1.67
N THR A 45 11.31 -8.42 0.48
CA THR A 45 11.76 -9.49 -0.40
C THR A 45 13.24 -9.33 -0.67
N TYR A 46 13.96 -10.45 -0.57
CA TYR A 46 15.35 -10.56 -0.96
C TYR A 46 15.37 -11.26 -2.30
N GLN A 47 15.84 -10.56 -3.33
CA GLN A 47 15.81 -11.01 -4.71
C GLN A 47 17.22 -11.28 -5.19
N GLN A 48 17.38 -12.35 -5.95
CA GLN A 48 18.66 -12.66 -6.58
C GLN A 48 18.41 -13.20 -7.98
N SER A 49 18.71 -12.38 -8.98
CA SER A 49 18.55 -12.76 -10.38
C SER A 49 19.82 -13.42 -10.92
N TYR A 50 19.66 -14.30 -11.91
CA TYR A 50 20.80 -14.86 -12.65
C TYR A 50 21.40 -13.81 -13.58
N ASP A 51 22.72 -13.87 -13.79
CA ASP A 51 23.32 -13.10 -14.87
C ASP A 51 22.93 -13.75 -16.21
N TRP A 52 22.26 -13.00 -17.08
CA TRP A 52 21.85 -13.51 -18.39
C TRP A 52 23.04 -13.75 -19.33
N ARG A 53 24.19 -13.10 -19.09
CA ARG A 53 25.44 -13.33 -19.84
C ARG A 53 26.17 -14.58 -19.35
N ILE A 54 26.05 -14.89 -18.06
CA ILE A 54 26.70 -16.02 -17.40
C ILE A 54 25.63 -16.79 -16.60
N PRO A 55 24.80 -17.63 -17.24
CA PRO A 55 23.56 -18.16 -16.65
C PRO A 55 23.75 -19.07 -15.43
N TRP A 56 24.96 -19.58 -15.19
CA TRP A 56 25.30 -20.36 -14.00
C TRP A 56 25.69 -19.50 -12.79
N GLU A 57 25.89 -18.20 -12.99
CA GLU A 57 26.19 -17.24 -11.92
C GLU A 57 24.95 -16.47 -11.49
N LYS A 58 24.90 -16.17 -10.19
CA LYS A 58 23.88 -15.31 -9.61
C LYS A 58 24.46 -13.92 -9.38
N GLY A 59 23.65 -12.91 -9.67
CA GLY A 59 23.98 -11.53 -9.37
C GLY A 59 23.90 -11.20 -7.87
N GLU A 60 24.03 -9.92 -7.57
CA GLU A 60 23.91 -9.39 -6.21
C GLU A 60 22.51 -9.58 -5.64
N ILE A 61 22.43 -9.71 -4.32
CA ILE A 61 21.16 -9.78 -3.61
C ILE A 61 20.62 -8.35 -3.45
N THR A 62 19.47 -8.07 -4.06
CA THR A 62 18.76 -6.81 -3.89
C THR A 62 17.61 -6.98 -2.91
N THR A 63 17.33 -5.96 -2.12
CA THR A 63 16.16 -5.96 -1.23
C THR A 63 15.10 -5.02 -1.79
N GLN A 64 13.86 -5.49 -1.85
CA GLN A 64 12.70 -4.67 -2.18
C GLN A 64 11.67 -4.71 -1.07
N THR A 65 10.94 -3.61 -0.91
CA THR A 65 9.83 -3.51 0.04
C THR A 65 8.55 -3.18 -0.71
N GLY A 66 7.45 -3.69 -0.19
CA GLY A 66 6.13 -3.46 -0.76
C GLY A 66 5.05 -3.90 0.21
N MET A 67 3.83 -4.03 -0.29
CA MET A 67 2.69 -4.38 0.52
C MET A 67 2.06 -5.69 0.05
N GLY A 68 1.61 -6.49 1.02
CA GLY A 68 0.74 -7.64 0.82
C GLY A 68 -0.65 -7.34 1.37
N LEU A 69 -1.68 -7.55 0.56
CA LEU A 69 -3.08 -7.39 0.93
C LEU A 69 -3.68 -8.73 1.35
N VAL A 70 -4.41 -8.76 2.46
CA VAL A 70 -5.05 -9.99 2.93
C VAL A 70 -6.26 -10.29 2.05
N VAL A 71 -6.27 -11.45 1.39
CA VAL A 71 -7.38 -11.91 0.55
C VAL A 71 -7.87 -13.27 1.03
N SER A 72 -9.18 -13.50 0.97
CA SER A 72 -9.77 -14.81 1.23
C SER A 72 -10.09 -15.52 -0.06
N LEU A 73 -9.56 -16.73 -0.25
CA LEU A 73 -9.89 -17.58 -1.39
C LEU A 73 -10.67 -18.81 -0.92
N PRO A 74 -11.65 -19.29 -1.71
CA PRO A 74 -12.32 -20.55 -1.41
C PRO A 74 -11.33 -21.70 -1.58
N GLU A 75 -11.33 -22.65 -0.63
CA GLU A 75 -10.55 -23.87 -0.79
C GLU A 75 -11.11 -24.71 -1.95
N SER A 76 -10.21 -25.26 -2.78
CA SER A 76 -10.64 -26.04 -3.95
C SER A 76 -11.36 -27.32 -3.52
N PRO A 77 -12.35 -27.81 -4.28
CA PRO A 77 -13.16 -28.98 -3.92
C PRO A 77 -12.41 -30.32 -3.84
N LYS A 78 -11.11 -30.38 -4.12
CA LYS A 78 -10.34 -31.64 -4.15
C LYS A 78 -10.11 -32.29 -2.78
N SER A 79 -10.46 -31.64 -1.66
CA SER A 79 -10.32 -32.21 -0.30
C SER A 79 -11.63 -32.29 0.49
N LEU A 80 -12.78 -32.10 -0.14
CA LEU A 80 -14.08 -32.05 0.55
C LEU A 80 -14.68 -33.45 0.70
N SER A 81 -14.28 -34.16 1.75
CA SER A 81 -15.14 -35.15 2.39
C SER A 81 -16.07 -34.41 3.37
N SER A 82 -17.36 -34.38 3.05
CA SER A 82 -18.50 -34.09 3.93
C SER A 82 -18.65 -32.68 4.52
N GLU A 83 -19.72 -32.00 4.09
CA GLU A 83 -20.62 -31.13 4.87
C GLU A 83 -20.03 -30.12 5.87
N THR A 84 -18.91 -29.47 5.56
CA THR A 84 -18.45 -28.31 6.35
C THR A 84 -18.49 -27.05 5.49
N LEU A 85 -19.23 -26.04 5.96
CA LEU A 85 -19.26 -24.65 5.46
C LEU A 85 -17.95 -24.26 4.78
N GLN A 86 -18.02 -23.83 3.52
CA GLN A 86 -16.91 -23.37 2.68
C GLN A 86 -15.74 -22.79 3.51
N SER A 87 -14.71 -23.58 3.77
CA SER A 87 -13.50 -23.13 4.44
C SER A 87 -12.82 -22.10 3.54
N LYS A 88 -12.76 -20.87 4.02
CA LYS A 88 -12.04 -19.78 3.34
C LYS A 88 -10.64 -19.73 3.91
N LYS A 89 -9.63 -19.90 3.06
CA LYS A 89 -8.23 -19.76 3.43
C LYS A 89 -7.75 -18.35 3.11
N LEU A 90 -6.98 -17.78 4.03
CA LEU A 90 -6.39 -16.45 3.87
C LEU A 90 -5.04 -16.56 3.16
N TYR A 91 -4.80 -15.59 2.28
CA TYR A 91 -3.57 -15.42 1.53
C TYR A 91 -3.17 -13.95 1.53
N LEU A 92 -1.90 -13.67 1.21
CA LEU A 92 -1.47 -12.32 0.87
C LEU A 92 -1.37 -12.18 -0.65
N MET A 93 -1.97 -11.12 -1.17
CA MET A 93 -1.87 -10.73 -2.58
C MET A 93 -0.91 -9.56 -2.72
N THR A 94 0.03 -9.66 -3.65
CA THR A 94 0.97 -8.58 -3.99
C THR A 94 1.28 -8.57 -5.48
N THR A 95 2.21 -7.73 -5.91
CA THR A 95 2.67 -7.70 -7.31
C THR A 95 3.72 -8.77 -7.58
N ALA A 96 3.66 -9.40 -8.76
CA ALA A 96 4.66 -10.39 -9.19
C ALA A 96 6.09 -9.83 -9.18
N GLU A 97 6.25 -8.56 -9.58
CA GLU A 97 7.55 -7.88 -9.57
C GLU A 97 8.22 -7.82 -8.19
N LEU A 98 7.44 -7.73 -7.11
CA LEU A 98 7.99 -7.66 -5.75
C LEU A 98 8.62 -8.99 -5.33
N VAL A 99 8.09 -10.11 -5.84
CA VAL A 99 8.49 -11.47 -5.46
C VAL A 99 9.28 -12.18 -6.57
N ALA A 100 9.53 -11.50 -7.69
CA ALA A 100 10.29 -12.05 -8.79
C ALA A 100 11.72 -12.38 -8.33
N ASN A 101 12.16 -13.61 -8.62
CA ASN A 101 13.48 -14.12 -8.21
C ASN A 101 13.75 -14.01 -6.70
N ALA A 102 12.70 -14.05 -5.87
CA ALA A 102 12.84 -13.98 -4.43
C ALA A 102 13.52 -15.24 -3.87
N THR A 103 14.57 -15.05 -3.08
CA THR A 103 15.23 -16.09 -2.27
C THR A 103 14.59 -16.19 -0.89
N LEU A 104 14.12 -15.06 -0.34
CA LEU A 104 13.41 -14.97 0.93
C LEU A 104 12.31 -13.91 0.83
N ILE A 105 11.14 -14.22 1.38
CA ILE A 105 10.02 -13.30 1.53
C ILE A 105 9.70 -13.22 3.02
N GLU A 106 9.71 -12.02 3.55
CA GLU A 106 9.36 -11.70 4.92
C GLU A 106 8.11 -10.83 4.94
N ALA A 107 7.21 -11.14 5.86
CA ALA A 107 5.98 -10.40 6.09
C ALA A 107 5.93 -9.87 7.52
N THR A 108 5.78 -8.56 7.66
CA THR A 108 5.77 -7.86 8.94
C THR A 108 4.44 -7.15 9.11
N ARG A 109 3.69 -7.54 10.15
CA ARG A 109 2.45 -6.87 10.51
C ARG A 109 2.75 -5.52 11.15
N LYS A 110 1.78 -4.60 11.08
CA LYS A 110 1.84 -3.37 11.84
C LYS A 110 1.99 -3.69 13.33
N ASP A 111 2.82 -2.91 14.02
CA ASP A 111 3.08 -3.00 15.46
C ASP A 111 3.80 -4.29 15.93
N ILE A 112 4.14 -5.21 15.02
CA ILE A 112 4.91 -6.42 15.33
C ILE A 112 6.28 -6.34 14.66
N ARG A 113 7.32 -6.39 15.49
CA ARG A 113 8.70 -6.26 15.02
C ARG A 113 9.27 -7.53 14.39
N LEU A 114 8.75 -8.70 14.77
CA LEU A 114 9.27 -9.97 14.28
C LEU A 114 8.64 -10.30 12.91
N PRO A 115 9.44 -10.40 11.84
CA PRO A 115 8.94 -10.81 10.54
C PRO A 115 8.57 -12.29 10.53
N PHE A 116 7.59 -12.64 9.71
CA PHE A 116 7.19 -14.00 9.44
C PHE A 116 7.70 -14.41 8.06
N GLN A 117 8.27 -15.60 7.96
CA GLN A 117 8.68 -16.14 6.67
C GLN A 117 7.43 -16.52 5.86
N ALA A 118 7.43 -16.09 4.61
CA ALA A 118 6.33 -16.31 3.69
C ALA A 118 6.80 -17.13 2.47
N LYS A 119 5.87 -17.86 1.86
CA LYS A 119 6.11 -18.73 0.71
C LYS A 119 5.28 -18.25 -0.48
N LEU A 120 5.93 -18.12 -1.63
CA LEU A 120 5.24 -17.85 -2.89
C LEU A 120 4.42 -19.08 -3.30
N MET A 121 3.10 -18.92 -3.47
CA MET A 121 2.20 -19.98 -3.88
C MET A 121 1.89 -19.95 -5.36
N ARG A 122 1.58 -18.77 -5.89
CA ARG A 122 1.29 -18.58 -7.30
C ARG A 122 1.75 -17.20 -7.72
N MET A 123 2.24 -17.10 -8.95
CA MET A 123 2.65 -15.85 -9.55
C MET A 123 2.20 -15.83 -11.01
N ASP A 124 1.68 -14.69 -11.44
CA ASP A 124 1.31 -14.40 -12.81
C ASP A 124 1.99 -13.09 -13.22
N PHE A 125 2.96 -13.18 -14.14
CA PHE A 125 3.69 -12.03 -14.63
C PHE A 125 2.86 -11.16 -15.58
N ALA A 126 1.91 -11.73 -16.33
CA ALA A 126 1.09 -11.00 -17.28
C ALA A 126 0.18 -10.01 -16.55
N ALA A 127 -0.53 -10.50 -15.53
CA ALA A 127 -1.35 -9.68 -14.64
C ALA A 127 -0.52 -8.91 -13.59
N ASN A 128 0.75 -9.27 -13.41
CA ASN A 128 1.63 -8.81 -12.32
C ASN A 128 1.00 -9.01 -10.94
N LEU A 129 0.51 -10.21 -10.68
CA LEU A 129 -0.09 -10.60 -9.40
C LEU A 129 0.65 -11.80 -8.82
N ALA A 130 0.78 -11.83 -7.51
CA ALA A 130 1.34 -12.94 -6.77
C ALA A 130 0.52 -13.21 -5.52
N LEU A 131 0.39 -14.51 -5.20
CA LEU A 131 -0.22 -15.02 -3.98
C LEU A 131 0.85 -15.65 -3.11
N ILE A 132 0.86 -15.25 -1.86
CA ILE A 132 1.82 -15.66 -0.84
C ILE A 132 1.05 -16.32 0.31
N GLU A 133 1.60 -17.39 0.84
CA GLU A 133 1.11 -18.12 2.00
C GLU A 133 2.08 -18.01 3.17
N ILE A 134 1.54 -17.96 4.39
CA ILE A 134 2.29 -17.99 5.64
C ILE A 134 1.70 -19.11 6.48
N ASN A 135 2.54 -20.06 6.87
CA ASN A 135 2.11 -21.26 7.59
C ASN A 135 1.82 -21.00 9.08
N ASP A 136 2.34 -19.91 9.65
CA ASP A 136 2.13 -19.59 11.06
C ASP A 136 0.73 -19.02 11.31
N ALA A 137 -0.10 -19.75 12.04
CA ALA A 137 -1.45 -19.32 12.42
C ALA A 137 -1.44 -18.01 13.24
N LYS A 138 -0.39 -17.76 14.04
CA LYS A 138 -0.28 -16.55 14.87
C LYS A 138 -0.21 -15.28 14.03
N PHE A 139 0.29 -15.40 12.79
CA PHE A 139 0.35 -14.29 11.85
C PHE A 139 -1.06 -13.81 11.47
N TRP A 140 -1.99 -14.74 11.24
CA TRP A 140 -3.32 -14.43 10.74
C TRP A 140 -4.28 -13.89 11.81
N ASN A 141 -3.90 -13.96 13.09
CA ASN A 141 -4.67 -13.39 14.18
C ASN A 141 -4.92 -11.88 13.93
N GLU A 142 -6.16 -11.43 14.13
CA GLU A 142 -6.58 -10.02 13.98
C GLU A 142 -6.59 -9.46 12.55
N LEU A 143 -6.02 -10.19 11.58
CA LEU A 143 -6.09 -9.83 10.17
C LEU A 143 -7.48 -10.11 9.60
N LYS A 144 -7.97 -9.20 8.76
CA LYS A 144 -9.26 -9.32 8.09
C LYS A 144 -9.04 -9.33 6.58
N PRO A 145 -9.74 -10.20 5.84
CA PRO A 145 -9.69 -10.14 4.39
C PRO A 145 -10.23 -8.81 3.89
N LEU A 146 -9.62 -8.37 2.79
CA LEU A 146 -10.02 -7.20 2.06
C LEU A 146 -11.16 -7.53 1.10
N GLU A 147 -12.12 -6.61 1.00
CA GLU A 147 -13.16 -6.60 -0.02
C GLU A 147 -12.78 -5.61 -1.13
N ILE A 148 -12.82 -6.07 -2.38
CA ILE A 148 -12.54 -5.26 -3.57
C ILE A 148 -13.88 -4.81 -4.17
N PHE A 149 -14.00 -3.52 -4.44
CA PHE A 149 -15.19 -2.89 -5.00
C PHE A 149 -14.91 -2.35 -6.40
N PRO A 150 -15.93 -2.27 -7.27
CA PRO A 150 -15.75 -1.63 -8.57
C PRO A 150 -15.48 -0.13 -8.40
N VAL A 151 -14.63 0.42 -9.27
CA VAL A 151 -14.38 1.86 -9.38
C VAL A 151 -15.70 2.59 -9.63
N LYS A 152 -16.03 3.56 -8.78
CA LYS A 152 -17.24 4.37 -8.97
C LYS A 152 -17.00 5.40 -10.06
N SER A 153 -17.83 5.40 -11.09
CA SER A 153 -17.88 6.49 -12.06
C SER A 153 -18.57 7.68 -11.41
N SER A 154 -17.85 8.76 -11.14
CA SER A 154 -18.50 9.96 -10.65
C SER A 154 -18.80 10.97 -11.74
N VAL A 155 -20.06 11.38 -11.78
CA VAL A 155 -20.51 12.60 -12.49
C VAL A 155 -19.98 13.85 -11.75
N ASN A 156 -19.60 13.72 -10.47
CA ASN A 156 -19.13 14.80 -9.60
C ASN A 156 -17.60 14.74 -9.38
N TYR A 157 -16.92 15.89 -9.40
CA TYR A 157 -15.46 15.98 -9.34
C TYR A 157 -14.85 15.48 -8.01
N GLU A 158 -15.58 15.54 -6.90
CA GLU A 158 -15.07 15.12 -5.58
C GLU A 158 -14.82 13.61 -5.46
N SER A 159 -15.57 12.79 -6.20
CA SER A 159 -15.43 11.31 -6.16
C SER A 159 -14.31 10.78 -7.07
N LYS A 160 -13.47 11.66 -7.61
CA LYS A 160 -12.20 11.27 -8.26
C LYS A 160 -11.04 11.23 -7.27
N SER A 161 -11.22 11.74 -6.06
CA SER A 161 -10.18 11.67 -5.03
C SER A 161 -9.97 10.22 -4.60
N ILE A 162 -8.71 9.81 -4.61
CA ILE A 162 -8.29 8.49 -4.16
C ILE A 162 -7.15 8.62 -3.18
N TYR A 163 -7.03 7.62 -2.34
CA TYR A 163 -5.95 7.53 -1.37
C TYR A 163 -5.18 6.25 -1.60
N SER A 164 -3.87 6.30 -1.45
CA SER A 164 -3.05 5.11 -1.36
C SER A 164 -2.27 5.13 -0.07
N LEU A 165 -2.09 3.95 0.50
CA LEU A 165 -1.24 3.78 1.66
C LEU A 165 0.23 3.95 1.23
N ASN A 166 1.03 4.50 2.13
CA ASN A 166 2.47 4.56 2.00
C ASN A 166 3.07 4.01 3.29
N ILE A 167 3.91 2.98 3.19
CA ILE A 167 4.58 2.41 4.36
C ILE A 167 6.04 2.81 4.29
N LYS A 168 6.48 3.64 5.22
CA LYS A 168 7.91 3.95 5.40
C LYS A 168 8.58 2.89 6.27
N SER A 169 7.87 2.42 7.29
CA SER A 169 8.36 1.42 8.24
C SER A 169 7.19 0.62 8.84
N PRO A 170 7.43 -0.50 9.55
CA PRO A 170 6.37 -1.24 10.24
C PRO A 170 5.50 -0.37 11.15
N ASP A 171 6.06 0.71 11.70
CA ASP A 171 5.42 1.58 12.68
C ASP A 171 4.88 2.89 12.05
N GLU A 172 5.40 3.31 10.88
CA GLU A 172 5.05 4.58 10.23
C GLU A 172 4.36 4.35 8.87
N TRP A 173 3.05 4.59 8.88
CA TRP A 173 2.15 4.42 7.74
C TRP A 173 1.48 5.75 7.44
N ASP A 174 1.68 6.25 6.23
CA ASP A 174 1.15 7.51 5.72
C ASP A 174 0.10 7.26 4.64
N PHE A 175 -0.62 8.32 4.29
CA PHE A 175 -1.54 8.34 3.16
C PHE A 175 -1.08 9.36 2.13
N GLU A 176 -1.16 8.96 0.87
CA GLU A 176 -1.03 9.88 -0.26
C GLU A 176 -2.37 10.02 -0.95
N SER A 177 -2.72 11.25 -1.29
CA SER A 177 -3.91 11.56 -2.07
C SER A 177 -3.55 11.69 -3.54
N GLY A 178 -4.44 11.21 -4.40
CA GLY A 178 -4.31 11.29 -5.84
C GLY A 178 -5.67 11.45 -6.51
N THR A 179 -5.67 11.45 -7.83
CA THR A 179 -6.90 11.49 -8.61
C THR A 179 -6.93 10.43 -9.70
N ILE A 180 -8.12 9.88 -9.95
CA ILE A 180 -8.35 9.01 -11.10
C ILE A 180 -8.46 9.89 -12.36
N GLU A 181 -7.55 9.66 -13.31
CA GLU A 181 -7.57 10.36 -14.60
C GLU A 181 -8.51 9.68 -15.60
N ARG A 182 -8.30 8.37 -15.82
CA ARG A 182 -9.07 7.58 -16.79
C ARG A 182 -8.94 6.08 -16.53
N MET A 183 -9.92 5.31 -16.99
CA MET A 183 -9.82 3.87 -17.16
C MET A 183 -9.62 3.56 -18.65
N ALA A 184 -8.60 2.77 -18.98
CA ALA A 184 -8.28 2.41 -20.36
C ALA A 184 -7.55 1.07 -20.41
N VAL A 185 -7.50 0.44 -21.58
CA VAL A 185 -6.58 -0.68 -21.80
C VAL A 185 -5.17 -0.11 -21.90
N GLY A 186 -4.29 -0.56 -21.01
CA GLY A 186 -2.89 -0.16 -20.94
C GLY A 186 -1.99 -1.32 -21.36
N HIS A 187 -0.86 -0.97 -22.00
CA HIS A 187 0.21 -1.91 -22.29
C HIS A 187 1.19 -1.95 -21.12
N ARG A 188 1.55 -3.15 -20.66
CA ARG A 188 2.53 -3.37 -19.61
C ARG A 188 3.86 -3.80 -20.23
N GLU A 189 4.82 -2.90 -20.27
CA GLU A 189 6.13 -3.13 -20.89
C GLU A 189 6.87 -4.38 -20.36
N LYS A 190 6.82 -4.61 -19.04
CA LYS A 190 7.54 -5.74 -18.42
C LYS A 190 7.00 -7.12 -18.79
N SER A 191 5.71 -7.24 -19.10
CA SER A 191 5.08 -8.54 -19.42
C SER A 191 4.53 -8.62 -20.83
N ASP A 192 4.66 -7.54 -21.61
CA ASP A 192 4.10 -7.37 -22.95
C ASP A 192 2.60 -7.69 -23.03
N ALA A 193 1.86 -7.40 -21.96
CA ALA A 193 0.44 -7.70 -21.84
C ALA A 193 -0.43 -6.44 -21.98
N TRP A 194 -1.59 -6.60 -22.61
CA TRP A 194 -2.63 -5.56 -22.68
C TRP A 194 -3.73 -5.89 -21.67
N ILE A 195 -3.87 -5.04 -20.65
CA ILE A 195 -4.84 -5.25 -19.56
C ILE A 195 -5.62 -3.97 -19.27
N PRO A 196 -6.85 -4.06 -18.73
CA PRO A 196 -7.55 -2.90 -18.19
C PRO A 196 -6.71 -2.25 -17.07
N THR A 197 -6.49 -0.95 -17.18
CA THR A 197 -5.69 -0.17 -16.24
C THR A 197 -6.44 1.08 -15.80
N LEU A 198 -6.23 1.44 -14.53
CA LEU A 198 -6.68 2.70 -13.97
C LEU A 198 -5.50 3.68 -13.95
N LYS A 199 -5.57 4.75 -14.75
CA LYS A 199 -4.55 5.79 -14.77
C LYS A 199 -4.81 6.77 -13.64
N ILE A 200 -3.80 6.95 -12.80
CA ILE A 200 -3.85 7.74 -11.57
C ILE A 200 -2.74 8.80 -11.62
N SER A 201 -3.02 9.98 -11.05
CA SER A 201 -2.04 11.03 -10.79
C SER A 201 -1.97 11.39 -9.31
N GLY A 202 -0.86 12.01 -8.90
CA GLY A 202 -0.62 12.45 -7.52
C GLY A 202 -0.06 11.39 -6.58
N LEU A 203 0.02 10.12 -7.01
CA LEU A 203 0.64 9.04 -6.24
C LEU A 203 2.10 8.78 -6.67
N SER A 204 2.93 8.39 -5.71
CA SER A 204 4.29 7.88 -5.95
C SER A 204 4.31 6.66 -6.88
N LYS A 205 5.20 6.67 -7.88
CA LYS A 205 5.30 5.64 -8.93
C LYS A 205 5.94 4.32 -8.49
N SER A 206 6.69 4.29 -7.39
CA SER A 206 7.58 3.16 -7.05
C SER A 206 6.99 2.19 -6.02
N ARG A 207 5.70 1.87 -6.15
CA ARG A 207 4.95 1.19 -5.08
C ARG A 207 4.37 -0.14 -5.52
N HIS A 208 4.92 -1.22 -4.98
CA HIS A 208 4.52 -2.59 -5.24
C HIS A 208 3.46 -3.09 -4.26
N GLY A 209 2.29 -3.48 -4.78
CA GLY A 209 1.21 -4.14 -4.00
C GLY A 209 0.38 -3.20 -3.13
N TYR A 210 0.54 -1.88 -3.28
CA TYR A 210 -0.21 -0.90 -2.51
C TYR A 210 -1.65 -0.78 -3.03
N PRO A 211 -2.66 -0.78 -2.15
CA PRO A 211 -4.05 -0.63 -2.53
C PRO A 211 -4.35 0.82 -2.91
N VAL A 212 -5.35 0.97 -3.76
CA VAL A 212 -5.97 2.26 -4.05
C VAL A 212 -7.34 2.26 -3.39
N LEU A 213 -7.64 3.36 -2.70
CA LEU A 213 -8.87 3.54 -1.94
C LEU A 213 -9.69 4.67 -2.55
N GLN A 214 -10.97 4.39 -2.79
CA GLN A 214 -11.99 5.38 -3.16
C GLN A 214 -13.11 5.32 -2.12
N ASP A 215 -13.46 6.43 -1.50
CA ASP A 215 -14.45 6.49 -0.40
C ASP A 215 -14.20 5.44 0.71
N ASN A 216 -12.93 5.25 1.08
CA ASN A 216 -12.50 4.27 2.09
C ASN A 216 -12.80 2.80 1.74
N LYS A 217 -12.92 2.49 0.45
CA LYS A 217 -13.07 1.14 -0.11
C LYS A 217 -11.97 0.86 -1.11
N THR A 218 -11.45 -0.37 -1.16
CA THR A 218 -10.48 -0.75 -2.21
C THR A 218 -11.16 -0.87 -3.54
N VAL A 219 -10.51 -0.30 -4.55
CA VAL A 219 -10.88 -0.38 -5.96
C VAL A 219 -9.76 -0.96 -6.81
#